data_AF-A0A7C5HDH0-F1
#
_entry.id   AF-A0A7C5HDH0-F1
#
_cell.length_a   1.000
_cell.length_b   1.000
_cell.length_c   1.000
_cell.angle_alpha   90.00
_cell.angle_beta   90.00
_cell.angle_gamma   90.00
#
_symmetry.space_group_name_H-M   'P 1'
#
loop_
_entity.id
_entity.type
_entity.pdbx_description
1 polymer ?
#
loop_
_entity_poly.entity_id
_entity_poly.type
_entity_poly.pdbx_seq_one_letter_code
_entity_poly.pdbx_strand_id
1 'polypeptide(L)'
;TIEGINQLQVRESIGLTFASALRAYLRQDPNVIMVGEIRDKETAEIAIRASLTGHLVLSAMHTNGAAATVTRIVNMGIEPFLVASTLNLVISQRLIRKICKNCKYEVEIDPNVLKAASIDPDSLKGIKFYKGRGCKVCMNTGYKGMVGIFEILQVTSKIREAILERKSTDELQEIAIKEGMLSLRQAAVEKLKEGVTDIENVIKETSIR
;
A
#
# COMPACT_ATOMS: atom_id res chain seq x y z
N THR A 1 12.92 7.49 -19.48
CA THR A 1 12.28 6.25 -19.97
C THR A 1 13.04 5.07 -19.41
N ILE A 2 12.36 3.95 -19.19
CA ILE A 2 12.91 2.68 -18.76
C ILE A 2 13.16 1.89 -20.04
N GLU A 3 14.39 1.41 -20.19
CA GLU A 3 14.78 0.60 -21.35
C GLU A 3 13.93 -0.68 -21.42
N GLY A 4 13.52 -1.06 -22.64
CA GLY A 4 12.69 -2.25 -22.88
C GLY A 4 11.19 -2.10 -22.59
N ILE A 5 10.72 -0.91 -22.17
CA ILE A 5 9.29 -0.63 -21.92
C ILE A 5 8.78 0.48 -22.82
N ASN A 6 7.66 0.24 -23.49
CA ASN A 6 6.94 1.26 -24.23
C ASN A 6 6.19 2.19 -23.27
N GLN A 7 6.61 3.45 -23.21
CA GLN A 7 6.02 4.44 -22.30
C GLN A 7 5.33 5.56 -23.07
N LEU A 8 4.10 5.88 -22.66
CA LEU A 8 3.32 6.98 -23.19
C LEU A 8 2.89 7.90 -22.05
N GLN A 9 3.14 9.20 -22.23
CA GLN A 9 2.68 10.23 -21.30
C GLN A 9 1.31 10.75 -21.73
N VAL A 10 0.38 10.79 -20.79
CA VAL A 10 -0.97 11.35 -20.98
C VAL A 10 -0.87 12.83 -21.36
N ARG A 11 -1.66 13.25 -22.35
CA ARG A 11 -1.77 14.65 -22.80
C ARG A 11 -3.25 14.98 -23.03
N GLU A 12 -3.93 15.37 -21.95
CA GLU A 12 -5.37 15.65 -21.96
C GLU A 12 -5.75 16.76 -22.96
N SER A 13 -4.89 17.76 -23.15
CA SER A 13 -5.13 18.89 -24.07
C SER A 13 -5.29 18.50 -25.54
N ILE A 14 -4.82 17.31 -25.93
CA ILE A 14 -4.97 16.76 -27.29
C ILE A 14 -5.85 15.49 -27.30
N GLY A 15 -6.58 15.22 -26.22
CA GLY A 15 -7.45 14.04 -26.08
C GLY A 15 -6.73 12.73 -25.79
N LEU A 16 -5.41 12.75 -25.52
CA LEU A 16 -4.64 11.55 -25.18
C LEU A 16 -4.79 11.24 -23.68
N THR A 17 -5.95 10.71 -23.30
CA THR A 17 -6.32 10.31 -21.92
C THR A 17 -5.89 8.87 -21.60
N PHE A 18 -5.97 8.46 -20.33
CA PHE A 18 -5.74 7.06 -19.91
C PHE A 18 -6.62 6.06 -20.67
N ALA A 19 -7.92 6.32 -20.76
CA ALA A 19 -8.85 5.44 -21.47
C ALA A 19 -8.52 5.32 -22.97
N SER A 20 -8.18 6.44 -23.63
CA SER A 20 -7.81 6.42 -25.05
C SER A 20 -6.50 5.65 -25.31
N ALA A 21 -5.49 5.86 -24.47
CA ALA A 21 -4.20 5.18 -24.55
C ALA A 21 -4.35 3.68 -24.30
N LEU A 22 -5.12 3.31 -23.27
CA LEU A 22 -5.34 1.90 -22.91
C LEU A 22 -6.08 1.14 -24.01
N ARG A 23 -7.09 1.76 -24.66
CA ARG A 23 -7.74 1.17 -25.86
C ARG A 23 -6.77 0.97 -27.02
N ALA A 24 -5.81 1.87 -27.20
CA ALA A 24 -4.80 1.74 -28.25
C ALA A 24 -3.84 0.57 -27.94
N TYR A 25 -3.40 0.44 -26.69
CA TYR A 25 -2.50 -0.64 -26.27
C TYR A 25 -3.10 -2.03 -26.44
N LEU A 26 -4.41 -2.21 -26.28
CA LEU A 26 -5.06 -3.51 -26.53
C LEU A 26 -4.94 -3.98 -27.99
N ARG A 27 -4.53 -3.10 -28.93
CA ARG A 27 -4.23 -3.44 -30.32
C ARG A 27 -2.73 -3.53 -30.63
N GLN A 28 -1.89 -3.60 -29.59
CA GLN A 28 -0.43 -3.68 -29.71
C GLN A 28 0.13 -5.03 -29.25
N ASP A 29 -0.72 -6.05 -29.13
CA ASP A 29 -0.34 -7.37 -28.60
C ASP A 29 0.46 -7.30 -27.28
N PRO A 30 -0.02 -6.54 -26.26
CA PRO A 30 0.75 -6.32 -25.05
C PRO A 30 0.80 -7.60 -24.20
N ASN A 31 1.85 -7.80 -23.39
CA ASN A 31 1.85 -8.84 -22.35
C ASN A 31 1.57 -8.25 -20.96
N VAL A 32 2.16 -7.09 -20.67
CA VAL A 32 2.02 -6.37 -19.40
C VAL A 32 1.61 -4.94 -19.70
N ILE A 33 0.61 -4.45 -18.97
CA ILE A 33 0.10 -3.09 -19.09
C ILE A 33 0.24 -2.39 -17.74
N MET A 34 0.92 -1.25 -17.71
CA MET A 34 0.98 -0.39 -16.53
C MET A 34 0.16 0.88 -16.78
N VAL A 35 -0.91 1.04 -16.01
CA VAL A 35 -1.72 2.26 -15.98
C VAL A 35 -1.22 3.10 -14.81
N GLY A 36 -0.83 4.34 -15.06
CA GLY A 36 -0.21 5.20 -14.04
C GLY A 36 -1.07 5.32 -12.77
N GLU A 37 -2.38 5.49 -12.96
CA GLU A 37 -3.37 5.52 -11.89
C GLU A 37 -4.78 5.28 -12.44
N ILE A 38 -5.68 4.75 -11.61
CA ILE A 38 -7.11 4.66 -11.90
C ILE A 38 -7.85 5.72 -11.08
N ARG A 39 -8.36 6.75 -11.76
CA ARG A 39 -9.12 7.86 -11.15
C ARG A 39 -10.63 7.76 -11.37
N ASP A 40 -11.04 7.16 -12.48
CA ASP A 40 -12.41 7.14 -12.96
C ASP A 40 -12.86 5.72 -13.34
N LYS A 41 -14.20 5.56 -13.42
CA LYS A 41 -14.84 4.28 -13.73
C LYS A 41 -14.43 3.77 -15.12
N GLU A 42 -14.32 4.64 -16.11
CA GLU A 42 -14.00 4.24 -17.49
C GLU A 42 -12.61 3.57 -17.57
N THR A 43 -11.61 4.19 -16.96
CA THR A 43 -10.24 3.66 -16.91
C THR A 43 -10.20 2.33 -16.14
N ALA A 44 -10.93 2.24 -15.02
CA ALA A 44 -11.06 1.00 -14.25
C ALA A 44 -11.68 -0.14 -15.07
N GLU A 45 -12.77 0.12 -15.78
CA GLU A 45 -13.46 -0.88 -16.62
C GLU A 45 -12.55 -1.41 -17.73
N ILE A 46 -11.81 -0.53 -18.41
CA ILE A 46 -10.91 -0.94 -19.49
C ILE A 46 -9.74 -1.75 -18.91
N ALA A 47 -9.18 -1.35 -17.76
CA ALA A 47 -8.10 -2.09 -17.09
C ALA A 47 -8.54 -3.51 -16.68
N ILE A 48 -9.75 -3.64 -16.14
CA ILE A 48 -10.33 -4.94 -15.78
C ILE A 48 -10.59 -5.80 -17.02
N ARG A 49 -11.13 -5.23 -18.11
CA ARG A 49 -11.32 -5.96 -19.37
C ARG A 49 -9.99 -6.44 -19.94
N ALA A 50 -8.96 -5.60 -19.91
CA ALA A 50 -7.61 -5.98 -20.30
C ALA A 50 -7.11 -7.18 -19.47
N SER A 51 -7.34 -7.15 -18.16
CA SER A 51 -6.99 -8.27 -17.27
C SER A 51 -7.78 -9.55 -17.58
N LEU A 52 -9.09 -9.46 -17.87
CA LEU A 52 -9.91 -10.61 -18.26
C LEU A 52 -9.45 -11.28 -19.56
N THR A 53 -8.89 -10.49 -20.48
CA THR A 53 -8.31 -11.01 -21.74
C THR A 53 -6.94 -11.66 -21.55
N GLY A 54 -6.44 -11.79 -20.31
CA GLY A 54 -5.21 -12.51 -19.98
C GLY A 54 -3.96 -11.64 -19.83
N HIS A 55 -4.09 -10.31 -19.89
CA HIS A 55 -2.97 -9.39 -19.70
C HIS A 55 -2.67 -9.18 -18.21
N LEU A 56 -1.39 -9.07 -17.84
CA LEU A 56 -1.02 -8.60 -16.52
C LEU A 56 -1.19 -7.08 -16.47
N VAL A 57 -2.09 -6.61 -15.60
CA VAL A 57 -2.36 -5.18 -15.44
C VAL A 57 -1.85 -4.69 -14.08
N LEU A 58 -0.98 -3.69 -14.10
CA LEU A 58 -0.49 -2.99 -12.92
C LEU A 58 -1.09 -1.58 -12.90
N SER A 59 -1.59 -1.15 -11.75
CA SER A 59 -2.09 0.22 -11.59
C SER A 59 -1.96 0.71 -10.15
N ALA A 60 -2.11 2.01 -9.95
CA ALA A 60 -2.14 2.64 -8.65
C ALA A 60 -3.50 3.30 -8.38
N MET A 61 -3.88 3.35 -7.10
CA MET A 61 -5.04 4.08 -6.61
C MET A 61 -4.69 4.79 -5.31
N HIS A 62 -5.34 5.92 -5.03
CA HIS A 62 -5.17 6.64 -3.78
C HIS A 62 -6.20 6.16 -2.76
N THR A 63 -5.78 5.28 -1.87
CA THR A 63 -6.60 4.72 -0.79
C THR A 63 -5.78 4.61 0.50
N ASN A 64 -6.47 4.42 1.62
CA ASN A 64 -5.84 4.37 2.95
C ASN A 64 -5.31 2.99 3.34
N GLY A 65 -5.56 1.96 2.54
CA GLY A 65 -5.27 0.56 2.85
C GLY A 65 -5.59 -0.38 1.69
N ALA A 66 -5.12 -1.61 1.77
CA ALA A 66 -5.30 -2.61 0.74
C ALA A 66 -6.78 -3.02 0.62
N ALA A 67 -7.45 -3.32 1.75
CA ALA A 67 -8.88 -3.62 1.78
C ALA A 67 -9.73 -2.44 1.29
N ALA A 68 -9.35 -1.20 1.64
CA ALA A 68 -10.03 0.01 1.19
C ALA A 68 -9.95 0.21 -0.34
N THR A 69 -8.93 -0.35 -0.99
CA THR A 69 -8.80 -0.33 -2.46
C THR A 69 -9.87 -1.20 -3.11
N VAL A 70 -10.11 -2.38 -2.54
CA VAL A 70 -11.15 -3.31 -3.03
C VAL A 70 -12.51 -2.63 -2.97
N THR A 71 -12.87 -2.07 -1.82
CA THR A 71 -14.16 -1.36 -1.66
C THR A 71 -14.23 -0.11 -2.52
N ARG A 72 -13.13 0.63 -2.71
CA ARG A 72 -13.08 1.78 -3.63
C ARG A 72 -13.40 1.38 -5.07
N ILE A 73 -12.85 0.28 -5.57
CA ILE A 73 -13.12 -0.21 -6.94
C ILE A 73 -14.61 -0.54 -7.09
N VAL A 74 -15.20 -1.27 -6.13
CA VAL A 74 -16.64 -1.59 -6.13
C VAL A 74 -17.49 -0.31 -6.08
N ASN A 75 -17.13 0.65 -5.23
CA ASN A 75 -17.82 1.93 -5.09
C ASN A 75 -17.70 2.85 -6.32
N MET A 76 -16.69 2.64 -7.17
CA MET A 76 -16.61 3.30 -8.49
C MET A 76 -17.62 2.74 -9.49
N GLY A 77 -18.41 1.72 -9.11
CA GLY A 77 -19.45 1.13 -9.93
C GLY A 77 -18.95 -0.01 -10.81
N ILE A 78 -17.84 -0.65 -10.42
CA ILE A 78 -17.37 -1.91 -11.01
C ILE A 78 -18.09 -3.06 -10.32
N GLU A 79 -18.59 -4.01 -11.11
CA GLU A 79 -19.29 -5.18 -10.58
C GLU A 79 -18.35 -6.06 -9.70
N PRO A 80 -18.77 -6.46 -8.49
CA PRO A 80 -17.92 -7.23 -7.58
C PRO A 80 -17.36 -8.52 -8.17
N PHE A 81 -18.14 -9.20 -9.02
CA PHE A 81 -17.69 -10.39 -9.76
C PHE A 81 -16.44 -10.11 -10.63
N LEU A 82 -16.39 -8.95 -11.28
CA LEU A 82 -15.23 -8.58 -12.10
C LEU A 82 -14.00 -8.34 -11.22
N VAL A 83 -14.19 -7.68 -10.07
CA VAL A 83 -13.10 -7.46 -9.10
C VAL A 83 -12.59 -8.79 -8.56
N ALA A 84 -13.48 -9.67 -8.10
CA ALA A 84 -13.12 -10.98 -7.54
C ALA A 84 -12.41 -11.91 -8.54
N SER A 85 -12.73 -11.80 -9.83
CA SER A 85 -12.14 -12.64 -10.89
C SER A 85 -10.82 -12.10 -11.46
N THR A 86 -10.57 -10.79 -11.39
CA THR A 86 -9.38 -10.17 -12.01
C THR A 86 -8.34 -9.68 -11.02
N LEU A 87 -8.75 -9.27 -9.81
CA LEU A 87 -7.82 -8.73 -8.83
C LEU A 87 -7.01 -9.86 -8.21
N ASN A 88 -5.69 -9.81 -8.34
CA ASN A 88 -4.79 -10.82 -7.78
C ASN A 88 -4.17 -10.38 -6.45
N LEU A 89 -3.74 -9.11 -6.38
CA LEU A 89 -2.95 -8.57 -5.29
C LEU A 89 -3.23 -7.07 -5.13
N VAL A 90 -3.35 -6.60 -3.90
CA VAL A 90 -3.31 -5.18 -3.58
C VAL A 90 -2.15 -4.94 -2.62
N ILE A 91 -1.30 -3.98 -2.96
CA ILE A 91 -0.22 -3.51 -2.09
C ILE A 91 -0.56 -2.08 -1.67
N SER A 92 -0.78 -1.89 -0.36
CA SER A 92 -0.78 -0.57 0.25
C SER A 92 0.59 -0.31 0.86
N GLN A 93 1.15 0.87 0.61
CA GLN A 93 2.48 1.22 1.09
C GLN A 93 2.51 2.60 1.73
N ARG A 94 3.38 2.76 2.72
CA ARG A 94 3.76 4.07 3.25
C ARG A 94 5.27 4.13 3.46
N LEU A 95 5.81 5.33 3.52
CA LEU A 95 7.23 5.56 3.81
C LEU A 95 7.36 6.09 5.23
N ILE A 96 8.23 5.45 6.00
CA ILE A 96 8.59 5.90 7.35
C ILE A 96 10.04 6.32 7.40
N ARG A 97 10.37 7.28 8.27
CA ARG A 97 11.73 7.80 8.39
C ARG A 97 12.63 6.79 9.08
N LYS A 98 13.89 6.71 8.63
CA LYS A 98 14.92 5.90 9.29
C LYS A 98 15.67 6.73 10.32
N ILE A 99 15.89 6.20 11.51
CA ILE A 99 16.73 6.84 12.52
C ILE A 99 18.14 7.04 11.95
N CYS A 100 18.70 8.23 12.15
CA CYS A 100 20.06 8.54 11.74
C CYS A 100 21.06 7.67 12.52
N LYS A 101 21.86 6.87 11.81
CA LYS A 101 22.86 5.97 12.41
C LYS A 101 23.92 6.70 13.27
N ASN A 102 24.26 7.95 12.94
CA ASN A 102 25.31 8.71 13.63
C ASN A 102 24.89 9.28 14.99
N CYS A 103 23.60 9.54 15.19
CA CYS A 103 23.07 10.12 16.43
C CYS A 103 21.99 9.23 17.07
N LYS A 104 22.00 7.94 16.72
CA LYS A 104 21.11 6.91 17.27
C LYS A 104 21.49 6.65 18.71
N TYR A 105 20.51 6.62 19.61
CA TYR A 105 20.69 6.29 21.01
C TYR A 105 19.51 5.47 21.52
N GLU A 106 19.79 4.63 22.52
CA GLU A 106 18.79 3.78 23.16
C GLU A 106 17.84 4.63 24.01
N VAL A 107 16.55 4.30 23.95
CA VAL A 107 15.48 4.93 24.73
C VAL A 107 14.56 3.86 25.28
N GLU A 108 13.95 4.12 26.42
CA GLU A 108 12.81 3.36 26.90
C GLU A 108 11.53 3.99 26.37
N ILE A 109 10.54 3.15 26.04
CA ILE A 109 9.21 3.60 25.64
C ILE A 109 8.26 3.25 26.76
N ASP A 110 7.47 4.23 27.21
CA ASP A 110 6.41 4.01 28.19
C ASP A 110 5.41 2.96 27.65
N PRO A 111 5.16 1.85 28.37
CA PRO A 111 4.16 0.86 27.99
C PRO A 111 2.77 1.44 27.70
N ASN A 112 2.40 2.56 28.32
CA ASN A 112 1.12 3.23 28.07
C ASN A 112 1.06 3.81 26.65
N VAL A 113 2.17 4.31 26.10
CA VAL A 113 2.25 4.81 24.72
C VAL A 113 2.06 3.65 23.73
N LEU A 114 2.65 2.50 24.01
CA LEU A 114 2.48 1.29 23.20
C LEU A 114 1.02 0.82 23.20
N LYS A 115 0.39 0.75 24.39
CA LYS A 115 -1.04 0.39 24.51
C LYS A 115 -1.96 1.36 23.78
N ALA A 116 -1.73 2.67 23.94
CA ALA A 116 -2.49 3.70 23.23
C ALA A 116 -2.31 3.62 21.69
N ALA A 117 -1.18 3.08 21.24
CA ALA A 117 -0.88 2.82 19.84
C ALA A 117 -1.41 1.46 19.33
N SER A 118 -2.20 0.73 20.13
CA SER A 118 -2.66 -0.64 19.85
C SER A 118 -1.52 -1.62 19.60
N ILE A 119 -0.39 -1.42 20.27
CA ILE A 119 0.78 -2.30 20.23
C ILE A 119 0.87 -3.00 21.58
N ASP A 120 0.88 -4.33 21.56
CA ASP A 120 1.03 -5.12 22.77
C ASP A 120 2.47 -4.95 23.34
N PRO A 121 2.64 -4.39 24.55
CA PRO A 121 3.96 -4.24 25.16
C PRO A 121 4.65 -5.57 25.43
N ASP A 122 3.90 -6.65 25.67
CA ASP A 122 4.47 -7.97 25.94
C ASP A 122 5.18 -8.53 24.71
N SER A 123 4.66 -8.26 23.51
CA SER A 123 5.31 -8.60 22.23
C SER A 123 6.65 -7.89 21.99
N LEU A 124 7.00 -6.90 22.82
CA LEU A 124 8.21 -6.10 22.72
C LEU A 124 9.14 -6.22 23.92
N LYS A 125 8.87 -7.16 24.85
CA LYS A 125 9.75 -7.42 25.99
C LYS A 125 11.16 -7.79 25.54
N GLY A 126 12.17 -7.15 26.14
CA GLY A 126 13.58 -7.39 25.83
C GLY A 126 14.08 -6.73 24.55
N ILE A 127 13.22 -6.02 23.81
CA ILE A 127 13.61 -5.26 22.62
C ILE A 127 14.13 -3.88 23.03
N LYS A 128 15.25 -3.47 22.45
CA LYS A 128 15.81 -2.13 22.63
C LYS A 128 15.21 -1.17 21.62
N PHE A 129 14.71 -0.03 22.10
CA PHE A 129 14.22 1.03 21.25
C PHE A 129 15.24 2.13 21.07
N TYR A 130 15.08 2.89 20.00
CA TYR A 130 16.04 3.92 19.65
C TYR A 130 15.36 5.19 19.16
N LYS A 131 16.06 6.30 19.31
CA LYS A 131 15.69 7.60 18.74
C LYS A 131 16.94 8.30 18.20
N GLY A 132 16.75 9.35 17.39
CA GLY A 132 17.85 10.20 16.91
C GLY A 132 17.91 11.53 17.66
N ARG A 133 19.06 11.89 18.24
CA ARG A 133 19.22 13.21 18.94
C ARG A 133 19.30 14.41 18.01
N GLY A 134 19.62 14.17 16.73
CA GLY A 134 20.01 15.20 15.78
C GLY A 134 21.53 15.40 15.72
N CYS A 135 22.07 15.54 14.51
CA CYS A 135 23.46 15.88 14.27
C CYS A 135 23.61 16.53 12.88
N LYS A 136 24.81 17.04 12.57
CA LYS A 136 25.11 17.65 11.26
C LYS A 136 24.78 16.73 10.07
N VAL A 137 25.02 15.43 10.21
CA VAL A 137 24.82 14.43 9.13
C VAL A 137 23.34 14.24 8.74
N CYS A 138 22.43 14.47 9.67
CA CYS A 138 20.97 14.42 9.45
C CYS A 138 20.33 15.81 9.51
N MET A 139 21.12 16.88 9.44
CA MET A 139 20.65 18.26 9.54
C MET A 139 19.80 18.50 10.80
N ASN A 140 20.24 17.95 11.94
CA ASN A 140 19.57 18.02 13.24
C ASN A 140 18.15 17.45 13.30
N THR A 141 17.70 16.67 12.30
CA THR A 141 16.35 16.08 12.30
C THR A 141 16.23 14.81 13.14
N GLY A 142 17.34 14.12 13.40
CA GLY A 142 17.34 12.79 14.01
C GLY A 142 17.13 11.64 13.01
N TYR A 143 16.80 11.93 11.75
CA TYR A 143 16.47 10.93 10.73
C TYR A 143 17.32 11.06 9.47
N LYS A 144 17.62 9.94 8.80
CA LYS A 144 18.31 9.96 7.50
C LYS A 144 17.84 8.83 6.60
N GLY A 145 17.15 9.20 5.52
CA GLY A 145 16.53 8.27 4.59
C GLY A 145 15.16 7.78 5.07
N MET A 146 14.52 6.97 4.23
CA MET A 146 13.20 6.38 4.48
C MET A 146 13.24 4.87 4.21
N VAL A 147 12.25 4.16 4.74
CA VAL A 147 11.99 2.74 4.46
C VAL A 147 10.51 2.55 4.19
N GLY A 148 10.18 1.66 3.26
CA GLY A 148 8.80 1.29 2.96
C GLY A 148 8.25 0.33 4.01
N ILE A 149 6.99 0.54 4.38
CA ILE A 149 6.15 -0.42 5.07
C ILE A 149 5.02 -0.82 4.13
N PHE A 150 4.69 -2.10 4.10
CA PHE A 150 3.80 -2.68 3.11
C PHE A 150 2.73 -3.51 3.79
N GLU A 151 1.49 -3.31 3.34
CA GLU A 151 0.34 -4.13 3.63
C GLU A 151 -0.05 -4.81 2.31
N ILE A 152 0.02 -6.14 2.29
CA ILE A 152 -0.06 -6.94 1.08
C ILE A 152 -1.27 -7.86 1.18
N LEU A 153 -2.36 -7.49 0.54
CA LEU A 153 -3.59 -8.25 0.48
C LEU A 153 -3.58 -9.13 -0.76
N GLN A 154 -3.44 -10.45 -0.55
CA GLN A 154 -3.62 -11.44 -1.61
C GLN A 154 -5.10 -11.76 -1.76
N VAL A 155 -5.61 -11.81 -2.99
CA VAL A 155 -7.01 -12.13 -3.25
C VAL A 155 -7.18 -13.66 -3.25
N THR A 156 -7.33 -14.21 -2.06
CA THR A 156 -7.63 -15.63 -1.81
C THR A 156 -9.09 -15.96 -2.10
N SER A 157 -9.47 -17.24 -2.06
CA SER A 157 -10.88 -17.64 -2.22
C SER A 157 -11.82 -16.98 -1.20
N LYS A 158 -11.40 -16.83 0.07
CA LYS A 158 -12.22 -16.17 1.09
C LYS A 158 -12.37 -14.67 0.84
N ILE A 159 -11.31 -14.02 0.38
CA ILE A 159 -11.38 -12.61 -0.03
C ILE A 159 -12.31 -12.47 -1.25
N ARG A 160 -12.25 -13.38 -2.23
CA ARG A 160 -13.18 -13.37 -3.38
C ARG A 160 -14.63 -13.49 -2.93
N GLU A 161 -14.93 -14.44 -2.04
CA GLU A 161 -16.27 -14.60 -1.46
C GLU A 161 -16.72 -13.32 -0.75
N ALA A 162 -15.86 -12.74 0.08
CA ALA A 162 -16.15 -11.48 0.77
C ALA A 162 -16.40 -10.30 -0.19
N ILE A 163 -15.70 -10.24 -1.32
CA ILE A 163 -15.93 -9.24 -2.38
C ILE A 163 -17.32 -9.45 -3.00
N LEU A 164 -17.67 -10.69 -3.35
CA LEU A 164 -18.97 -11.04 -3.94
C LEU A 164 -20.14 -10.70 -3.01
N GLU A 165 -19.95 -10.95 -1.70
CA GLU A 165 -20.90 -10.59 -0.64
C GLU A 165 -20.92 -9.09 -0.31
N ARG A 166 -20.07 -8.28 -0.95
CA ARG A 166 -19.94 -6.83 -0.71
C ARG A 166 -19.64 -6.49 0.75
N LYS A 167 -18.78 -7.28 1.41
CA LYS A 167 -18.35 -7.01 2.78
C LYS A 167 -17.69 -5.65 2.92
N SER A 168 -17.80 -5.08 4.12
CA SER A 168 -17.17 -3.81 4.45
C SER A 168 -15.64 -3.88 4.38
N THR A 169 -14.99 -2.70 4.35
CA THR A 169 -13.53 -2.59 4.39
C THR A 169 -12.95 -3.29 5.62
N ASP A 170 -13.60 -3.14 6.78
CA ASP A 170 -13.13 -3.69 8.04
C ASP A 170 -13.21 -5.22 8.04
N GLU A 171 -14.31 -5.79 7.55
CA GLU A 171 -14.47 -7.24 7.41
C GLU A 171 -13.44 -7.85 6.43
N LEU A 172 -13.20 -7.20 5.28
CA LEU A 172 -12.17 -7.62 4.34
C LEU A 172 -10.78 -7.59 4.98
N GLN A 173 -10.49 -6.53 5.75
CA GLN A 173 -9.23 -6.39 6.46
C GLN A 173 -9.06 -7.46 7.54
N GLU A 174 -10.10 -7.76 8.31
CA GLU A 174 -10.08 -8.84 9.30
C GLU A 174 -9.80 -10.20 8.68
N ILE A 175 -10.46 -10.52 7.55
CA ILE A 175 -10.22 -11.78 6.83
C ILE A 175 -8.77 -11.83 6.35
N ALA A 176 -8.28 -10.76 5.73
CA ALA A 176 -6.91 -10.71 5.23
C ALA A 176 -5.87 -10.85 6.35
N ILE A 177 -6.07 -10.20 7.50
CA ILE A 177 -5.18 -10.32 8.67
C ILE A 177 -5.21 -11.75 9.23
N LYS A 178 -6.39 -12.37 9.33
CA LYS A 178 -6.53 -13.78 9.75
C LYS A 178 -5.81 -14.74 8.80
N GLU A 179 -5.66 -14.38 7.52
CA GLU A 179 -4.92 -15.14 6.52
C GLU A 179 -3.42 -14.76 6.42
N GLY A 180 -2.91 -13.94 7.35
CA GLY A 180 -1.49 -13.63 7.49
C GLY A 180 -1.04 -12.31 6.89
N MET A 181 -1.95 -11.46 6.42
CA MET A 181 -1.61 -10.09 6.03
C MET A 181 -1.18 -9.28 7.26
N LEU A 182 -0.02 -8.64 7.20
CA LEU A 182 0.35 -7.60 8.16
C LEU A 182 -0.33 -6.28 7.76
N SER A 183 -1.01 -5.64 8.71
CA SER A 183 -1.41 -4.24 8.57
C SER A 183 -0.20 -3.32 8.49
N LEU A 184 -0.39 -2.10 7.97
CA LEU A 184 0.67 -1.08 7.97
C LEU A 184 1.25 -0.82 9.37
N ARG A 185 0.40 -0.82 10.42
CA ARG A 185 0.83 -0.68 11.83
C ARG A 185 1.74 -1.84 12.23
N GLN A 186 1.35 -3.08 11.97
CA GLN A 186 2.16 -4.26 12.30
C GLN A 186 3.48 -4.26 11.53
N ALA A 187 3.46 -3.97 10.22
CA ALA A 187 4.69 -3.85 9.42
C ALA A 187 5.63 -2.75 9.94
N ALA A 188 5.08 -1.63 10.42
CA ALA A 188 5.87 -0.57 11.05
C ALA A 188 6.44 -0.99 12.42
N VAL A 189 5.71 -1.78 13.20
CA VAL A 189 6.20 -2.36 14.47
C VAL A 189 7.38 -3.30 14.23
N GLU A 190 7.38 -4.08 13.15
CA GLU A 190 8.56 -4.88 12.79
C GLU A 190 9.79 -3.99 12.53
N LYS A 191 9.61 -2.85 11.86
CA LYS A 191 10.69 -1.85 11.69
C LYS A 191 11.12 -1.17 12.99
N LEU A 192 10.21 -1.04 13.95
CA LEU A 192 10.53 -0.56 15.29
C LEU A 192 11.38 -1.59 16.05
N LYS A 193 11.01 -2.88 15.99
CA LYS A 193 11.77 -3.98 16.61
C LYS A 193 13.19 -4.10 16.06
N GLU A 194 13.36 -3.89 14.74
CA GLU A 194 14.67 -3.82 14.08
C GLU A 194 15.48 -2.57 14.47
N GLY A 195 14.89 -1.61 15.20
CA GLY A 195 15.52 -0.34 15.54
C GLY A 195 15.80 0.56 14.33
N VAL A 196 15.01 0.42 13.26
CA VAL A 196 15.13 1.20 12.02
C VAL A 196 14.39 2.53 12.13
N THR A 197 13.23 2.53 12.79
CA THR A 197 12.38 3.70 13.06
C THR A 197 12.14 3.85 14.56
N ASP A 198 11.48 4.93 14.98
CA ASP A 198 10.94 5.11 16.33
C ASP A 198 9.41 5.06 16.38
N ILE A 199 8.88 5.04 17.61
CA ILE A 199 7.44 4.93 17.90
C ILE A 199 6.63 6.12 17.39
N GLU A 200 7.21 7.32 17.36
CA GLU A 200 6.55 8.53 16.85
C GLU A 200 6.25 8.39 15.36
N ASN A 201 7.22 7.93 14.57
CA ASN A 201 6.99 7.67 13.14
C ASN A 201 6.04 6.51 12.91
N VAL A 202 6.12 5.44 13.73
CA VAL A 202 5.16 4.33 13.64
C VAL A 202 3.73 4.85 13.81
N ILE A 203 3.45 5.60 14.88
CA ILE A 203 2.11 6.11 15.16
C ILE A 203 1.66 7.09 14.08
N LYS A 204 2.50 8.09 13.77
CA LYS A 204 2.17 9.14 12.82
C LYS A 204 1.87 8.59 11.44
N GLU A 205 2.76 7.77 10.90
CA GLU A 205 2.67 7.32 9.51
C GLU A 205 1.70 6.16 9.31
N THR A 206 1.18 5.54 10.37
CA THR A 206 0.18 4.46 10.25
C THR A 206 -1.17 4.78 10.89
N SER A 207 -1.33 5.98 11.47
CA SER A 207 -2.64 6.48 11.84
C SER A 207 -3.54 6.58 10.59
N ILE A 208 -4.77 6.10 10.72
CA ILE A 208 -5.82 6.32 9.72
C ILE A 208 -6.29 7.76 9.95
N ARG A 209 -6.15 8.60 8.92
CA ARG A 209 -6.78 9.92 8.89
C ARG A 209 -8.19 9.78 8.35
#